data_AF-A0A955AHA9-F1
#
_entry.id   AF-A0A955AHA9-F1
#
_cell.length_a   1.000
_cell.length_b   1.000
_cell.length_c   1.000
_cell.angle_alpha   90.00
_cell.angle_beta   90.00
_cell.angle_gamma   90.00
#
_symmetry.space_group_name_H-M   'P 1'
#
loop_
_entity.id
_entity.type
_entity.pdbx_description
1 polymer ?
#
loop_
_entity_poly.entity_id
_entity_poly.type
_entity_poly.pdbx_seq_one_letter_code
_entity_poly.pdbx_strand_id
1 'polypeptide(L)' 'MIEIKYTGDARTFPFERLVVMKLTSFRDKDRVHLRDMISIGLITDHWLDRLSPALRTRLQELLDDPDG' A
#
# COMPACT_ATOMS: atom_id res chain seq x y z
N MET A 1 17.24 -8.51 -7.06
CA MET A 1 16.58 -9.77 -6.64
C MET A 1 15.36 -9.41 -5.82
N ILE A 2 14.19 -9.97 -6.11
CA ILE A 2 12.99 -9.77 -5.28
C ILE A 2 13.11 -10.73 -4.09
N GLU A 3 13.25 -10.21 -2.87
CA GLU A 3 13.34 -11.03 -1.67
C GLU A 3 11.94 -11.57 -1.35
N ILE A 4 11.68 -12.83 -1.71
CA ILE A 4 10.46 -13.54 -1.32
C ILE A 4 10.79 -14.34 -0.07
N LYS A 5 10.06 -14.09 1.01
CA LYS A 5 10.21 -14.83 2.27
C LYS A 5 9.08 -15.85 2.41
N TYR A 6 9.30 -16.89 3.19
CA TYR A 6 8.26 -17.86 3.53
C TYR A 6 7.80 -17.59 4.98
N THR A 7 6.49 -17.58 5.20
CA THR A 7 5.88 -17.56 6.55
C THR A 7 4.93 -18.75 6.63
N GLY A 8 5.30 -19.77 7.40
CA GLY A 8 4.70 -21.11 7.27
C GLY A 8 4.88 -21.61 5.83
N ASP A 9 3.79 -22.11 5.23
CA ASP A 9 3.80 -22.61 3.85
C ASP A 9 3.51 -21.52 2.79
N ALA A 10 3.30 -20.26 3.21
CA ALA A 10 2.95 -19.17 2.31
C ALA A 10 4.18 -18.36 1.88
N ARG A 11 4.27 -18.06 0.58
CA ARG A 11 5.22 -17.09 0.04
C ARG A 11 4.72 -15.67 0.31
N THR A 12 5.60 -14.85 0.84
CA THR A 12 5.34 -13.47 1.26
C THR A 12 6.23 -12.50 0.49
N PHE A 13 5.71 -11.29 0.30
CA PHE A 13 6.47 -10.15 -0.20
C PHE A 13 6.77 -9.18 0.94
N PRO A 14 7.84 -8.37 0.84
CA PRO A 14 8.06 -7.26 1.74
C PRO A 14 6.86 -6.29 1.70
N PHE A 15 6.54 -5.71 2.86
CA PHE A 15 5.37 -4.86 3.03
C PHE A 15 5.33 -3.71 2.03
N GLU A 16 6.46 -3.02 1.83
CA GLU A 16 6.60 -1.91 0.87
C GLU A 16 6.23 -2.33 -0.55
N ARG A 17 6.57 -3.56 -0.94
CA ARG A 17 6.25 -4.09 -2.26
C ARG A 17 4.76 -4.34 -2.38
N LEU A 18 4.13 -4.87 -1.33
CA LEU A 18 2.68 -5.07 -1.28
C LEU A 18 1.94 -3.73 -1.44
N VAL A 19 2.38 -2.67 -0.74
CA VAL A 19 1.79 -1.33 -0.85
C VAL A 19 1.90 -0.79 -2.28
N VAL A 20 3.10 -0.84 -2.87
CA VAL A 20 3.31 -0.41 -4.27
C VAL A 20 2.43 -1.20 -5.24
N MET A 21 2.32 -2.52 -5.07
CA MET A 21 1.47 -3.37 -5.91
C MET A 21 -0.02 -3.00 -5.80
N LYS A 22 -0.51 -2.75 -4.57
CA LYS A 22 -1.89 -2.32 -4.33
C LYS A 22 -2.17 -0.95 -4.92
N LEU A 23 -1.29 0.03 -4.71
CA LEU A 23 -1.39 1.36 -5.31
C LEU A 23 -1.29 1.31 -6.85
N THR A 24 -0.54 0.35 -7.41
CA THR A 24 -0.44 0.17 -8.87
C THR A 24 -1.73 -0.38 -9.45
N SER A 25 -2.32 -1.41 -8.83
CA SER A 25 -3.56 -2.03 -9.33
C SER A 25 -4.80 -1.19 -9.05
N PHE A 26 -4.84 -0.50 -7.90
CA PHE A 26 -5.84 0.50 -7.50
C PHE A 26 -7.30 0.13 -7.80
N ARG A 27 -7.68 -1.13 -7.53
CA ARG A 27 -9.08 -1.60 -7.56
C ARG A 27 -9.76 -1.30 -6.22
N ASP A 28 -11.09 -1.42 -6.14
CA ASP A 28 -11.85 -1.20 -4.90
C ASP A 28 -11.27 -1.98 -3.71
N LYS A 29 -11.06 -3.29 -3.89
CA LYS A 29 -10.47 -4.13 -2.85
C LYS A 29 -9.06 -3.68 -2.42
N ASP A 30 -8.28 -3.10 -3.33
CA ASP A 30 -6.94 -2.64 -3.01
C ASP A 30 -6.99 -1.33 -2.21
N ARG A 31 -7.93 -0.44 -2.55
CA ARG A 31 -8.24 0.78 -1.78
C ARG A 31 -8.70 0.46 -0.36
N VAL A 32 -9.64 -0.48 -0.20
CA VAL A 32 -10.13 -0.91 1.13
C VAL A 32 -8.96 -1.38 2.00
N HIS A 33 -8.13 -2.31 1.51
CA HIS A 33 -6.97 -2.77 2.29
C HIS A 33 -5.97 -1.65 2.59
N LEU A 34 -5.77 -0.69 1.68
CA LEU A 34 -4.88 0.45 1.91
C LEU A 34 -5.43 1.36 3.01
N ARG A 35 -6.74 1.65 3.01
CA ARG A 35 -7.42 2.40 4.07
C ARG A 35 -7.34 1.68 5.42
N ASP A 36 -7.52 0.37 5.45
CA ASP A 36 -7.34 -0.43 6.68
C ASP A 36 -5.91 -0.31 7.23
N MET A 37 -4.90 -0.33 6.35
CA MET A 37 -3.50 -0.16 6.77
C MET A 37 -3.20 1.28 7.23
N ILE A 38 -3.85 2.28 6.64
CA ILE A 38 -3.77 3.69 7.06
C ILE A 38 -4.41 3.88 8.44
N SER A 39 -5.59 3.30 8.67
CA SER A 39 -6.35 3.48 9.91
C SER A 39 -5.61 2.96 11.16
N ILE A 40 -4.77 1.93 10.99
CA ILE A 40 -3.90 1.40 12.05
C ILE A 40 -2.47 1.96 12.03
N GLY A 41 -2.18 2.93 11.15
CA GLY A 41 -0.91 3.64 11.10
C GLY A 41 0.26 2.88 10.45
N LEU A 42 0.01 1.77 9.73
CA LEU A 42 1.08 1.09 8.97
C LEU A 42 1.52 1.90 7.75
N ILE A 43 0.61 2.69 7.18
CA ILE A 43 0.88 3.63 6.10
C ILE A 43 0.47 5.02 6.60
N THR A 44 1.36 6.00 6.43
CA THR A 44 1.07 7.42 6.72
C THR A 44 1.56 8.30 5.57
N ASP A 45 1.34 9.60 5.67
CA ASP A 45 1.87 10.65 4.79
C ASP A 45 3.37 10.51 4.44
N HIS A 46 4.24 10.04 5.35
CA HIS A 46 5.67 9.86 5.08
C HIS A 46 5.97 8.91 3.91
N TRP A 47 5.02 8.05 3.53
CA TRP A 47 5.15 7.18 2.36
C TRP A 47 5.13 7.95 1.05
N LEU A 48 4.50 9.12 1.00
CA LEU A 48 4.38 9.94 -0.21
C LEU A 48 5.76 10.22 -0.82
N ASP A 49 6.77 10.46 0.02
CA ASP A 49 8.14 10.78 -0.40
C ASP A 49 8.90 9.62 -1.03
N ARG A 50 8.42 8.39 -0.83
CA ARG A 50 9.03 7.15 -1.33
C ARG A 50 8.40 6.66 -2.64
N LEU A 51 7.33 7.32 -3.09
CA LEU A 51 6.50 6.88 -4.21
C LEU A 51 6.72 7.72 -5.47
N SER A 52 6.55 7.08 -6.63
CA SER A 52 6.50 7.79 -7.91
C SER A 52 5.29 8.74 -7.94
N PRO A 53 5.31 9.81 -8.77
CA PRO A 53 4.24 10.82 -8.77
C PRO A 53 2.83 10.22 -8.91
N ALA A 54 2.64 9.25 -9.82
CA ALA A 54 1.34 8.62 -10.03
C ALA A 54 0.85 7.81 -8.81
N LEU A 55 1.76 7.13 -8.10
CA LEU A 55 1.41 6.37 -6.90
C LEU A 55 1.21 7.31 -5.69
N ARG A 56 1.95 8.41 -5.64
CA ARG A 56 1.78 9.46 -4.63
C ARG A 56 0.37 10.05 -4.70
N THR A 57 -0.10 10.43 -5.90
CA THR A 57 -1.47 10.94 -6.10
C THR A 57 -2.53 9.97 -5.60
N ARG A 58 -2.38 8.68 -5.89
CA ARG A 58 -3.31 7.64 -5.44
C ARG A 58 -3.29 7.42 -3.93
N LEU A 59 -2.13 7.50 -3.29
CA LEU A 59 -2.04 7.42 -1.84
C LEU A 59 -2.66 8.67 -1.19
N GLN A 60 -2.41 9.85 -1.75
CA GLN A 60 -3.00 11.10 -1.27
C GLN A 60 -4.54 11.05 -1.31
N GLU A 61 -5.13 10.53 -2.39
CA GLU A 61 -6.58 10.33 -2.51
C GLU A 61 -7.15 9.52 -1.33
N LEU A 62 -6.46 8.47 -0.89
CA LEU A 62 -6.90 7.63 0.23
C LEU A 62 -6.68 8.29 1.60
N LEU A 63 -5.68 9.16 1.72
CA LEU A 63 -5.42 9.93 2.95
C LEU A 63 -6.43 11.07 3.11
N ASP A 64 -6.81 11.70 2.01
CA ASP A 64 -7.79 12.80 1.98
C ASP A 64 -9.23 12.29 2.20
N ASP A 65 -9.50 11.05 1.80
CA ASP A 65 -10.80 10.40 1.94
C ASP A 65 -10.64 8.99 2.58
N PRO A 66 -10.51 8.93 3.92
CA PRO A 66 -10.29 7.70 4.66
C PRO A 66 -11.53 6.79 4.70
N ASP A 67 -12.73 7.32 4.47
CA ASP A 67 -13.99 6.57 4.53
C ASP A 67 -14.50 6.14 3.15
N GLY A 68 -14.12 6.87 2.09
CA GLY A 68 -14.28 6.46 0.69
C GLY A 68 -15.56 6.88 -0.01
#